data_AF-A0A2M8AQB4-F1
#
_entry.id   AF-A0A2M8AQB4-F1
#
_cell.length_a   1.000
_cell.length_b   1.000
_cell.length_c   1.000
_cell.angle_alpha   90.00
_cell.angle_beta   90.00
_cell.angle_gamma   90.00
#
_symmetry.space_group_name_H-M   'P 1'
#
loop_
_entity.id
_entity.type
_entity.pdbx_description
1 polymer ?
#
loop_
_entity_poly.entity_id
_entity_poly.type
_entity_poly.pdbx_seq_one_letter_code
_entity_poly.pdbx_strand_id
1 'polypeptide(L)' 'MYPQELKQEELKYKLINWIVNLNDSKKLEQLMNLLQKEETLISPTAHKRTLGFGKGTYKNVADDFDEPLDDFKEYMP' A
#
# COMPACT_ATOMS: atom_id res chain seq x y z
N MET A 1 -34.94 12.11 -18.05
CA MET A 1 -33.74 11.36 -18.46
C MET A 1 -32.65 12.39 -18.73
N TYR A 2 -31.58 12.40 -17.95
CA TYR A 2 -30.61 13.50 -17.93
C TYR A 2 -29.55 13.31 -19.04
N PRO A 3 -29.09 14.36 -19.73
CA PRO A 3 -28.17 14.26 -20.86
C PRO A 3 -26.75 13.75 -20.52
N GLN A 4 -26.45 13.52 -19.23
CA GLN A 4 -25.16 13.02 -18.77
C GLN A 4 -25.01 11.50 -18.91
N GLU A 5 -26.10 10.75 -18.78
CA GLU A 5 -26.10 9.28 -18.86
C GLU A 5 -25.80 8.82 -20.30
N LEU A 6 -26.40 9.51 -21.29
CA LEU A 6 -26.17 9.25 -22.72
C LEU A 6 -24.68 9.39 -23.10
N LYS A 7 -23.99 10.41 -22.55
CA LYS A 7 -22.55 10.63 -22.80
C LYS A 7 -21.67 9.54 -22.20
N GLN A 8 -22.07 8.99 -21.05
CA GLN A 8 -21.30 7.90 -20.42
C GLN A 8 -21.44 6.60 -21.20
N GLU A 9 -22.63 6.30 -21.71
CA GLU A 9 -22.86 5.12 -22.54
C GLU A 9 -22.05 5.17 -23.83
N GLU A 10 -22.04 6.32 -24.53
CA GLU A 10 -21.23 6.53 -25.73
C GLU A 10 -19.73 6.28 -25.47
N LEU A 11 -19.21 6.78 -24.34
CA LEU A 11 -17.82 6.56 -23.94
C LEU A 11 -17.52 5.09 -23.65
N LYS A 12 -18.43 4.39 -22.97
CA LYS A 12 -18.29 2.95 -22.70
C LYS A 12 -18.26 2.15 -23.99
N TYR A 13 -19.19 2.40 -24.91
CA TYR A 13 -19.22 1.71 -26.21
C TYR A 13 -17.94 1.96 -27.02
N LYS A 14 -17.46 3.20 -27.04
CA LYS A 14 -16.20 3.54 -27.72
C LYS A 14 -15.01 2.77 -27.13
N LEU A 15 -14.94 2.68 -25.80
CA LEU A 15 -13.88 1.95 -25.10
C LEU A 15 -13.95 0.45 -25.40
N ILE A 16 -15.14 -0.16 -25.32
CA ILE A 16 -15.33 -1.59 -25.63
C ILE A 16 -14.86 -1.89 -27.05
N ASN A 17 -15.32 -1.11 -28.04
CA ASN A 17 -14.90 -1.27 -29.43
C ASN A 17 -13.39 -1.14 -29.60
N TRP A 18 -12.76 -0.22 -28.86
CA TRP A 18 -11.31 -0.06 -28.92
C TRP A 18 -10.57 -1.27 -28.35
N ILE A 19 -11.03 -1.81 -27.20
CA ILE A 19 -10.44 -3.01 -26.58
C ILE A 19 -10.59 -4.23 -27.48
N VAL A 20 -11.76 -4.43 -28.09
CA VAL A 20 -12.02 -5.59 -28.98
C VAL A 20 -11.08 -5.59 -30.19
N ASN A 21 -10.72 -4.41 -30.71
CA ASN A 21 -9.82 -4.28 -31.85
C ASN A 21 -8.33 -4.28 -31.47
N LEU A 22 -7.99 -4.40 -30.18
CA LEU A 22 -6.62 -4.37 -29.71
C LEU A 22 -5.97 -5.76 -29.86
N ASN A 23 -5.13 -5.93 -30.87
CA ASN A 23 -4.44 -7.20 -31.14
C ASN A 23 -3.04 -7.31 -30.48
N ASP A 24 -2.64 -6.29 -29.70
CA ASP A 24 -1.34 -6.21 -29.04
C ASP A 24 -1.42 -6.82 -27.64
N SER A 25 -0.85 -8.03 -27.46
CA SER A 25 -0.90 -8.78 -26.20
C SER A 25 -0.22 -8.03 -25.04
N LYS A 26 0.86 -7.30 -25.29
CA LYS A 26 1.54 -6.51 -24.24
C LYS A 26 0.64 -5.40 -23.69
N LYS A 27 -0.11 -4.73 -24.57
CA LYS A 27 -1.03 -3.67 -24.15
C LYS A 27 -2.24 -4.24 -23.40
N LEU A 28 -2.72 -5.42 -23.78
CA LEU A 28 -3.76 -6.13 -23.03
C LEU A 28 -3.27 -6.51 -21.63
N GLU A 29 -2.05 -7.05 -21.50
CA GLU A 29 -1.45 -7.34 -20.19
C GLU A 29 -1.30 -6.08 -19.32
N GLN A 30 -0.84 -4.97 -19.90
CA GLN A 30 -0.76 -3.70 -19.18
C GLN A 30 -2.13 -3.20 -18.70
N LEU A 31 -3.17 -3.34 -19.53
CA LEU A 31 -4.54 -2.97 -19.16
C LEU A 31 -5.06 -3.84 -18.02
N MET A 32 -4.85 -5.16 -18.10
CA MET A 32 -5.25 -6.09 -17.04
C MET A 32 -4.56 -5.78 -15.72
N ASN A 33 -3.25 -5.51 -15.76
CA ASN A 33 -2.48 -5.13 -14.57
C ASN A 33 -2.98 -3.84 -13.93
N LEU A 34 -3.43 -2.87 -14.74
CA LEU A 34 -3.98 -1.61 -14.23
C LEU A 34 -5.31 -1.84 -13.50
N LEU A 35 -6.22 -2.60 -14.11
CA LEU A 35 -7.52 -2.93 -13.51
C LEU A 35 -7.33 -3.71 -12.19
N GLN A 36 -6.43 -4.69 -12.19
CA GLN A 36 -6.14 -5.49 -11.00
C GLN A 36 -5.50 -4.65 -9.87
N LYS A 37 -4.65 -3.67 -10.21
CA LYS A 37 -4.05 -2.77 -9.21
C LYS A 37 -5.12 -1.96 -8.48
N GLU A 38 -6.13 -1.45 -9.19
CA GLU A 38 -7.21 -0.68 -8.57
C GLU A 38 -8.03 -1.51 -7.59
N GLU A 39 -8.28 -2.79 -7.89
CA GLU A 39 -8.95 -3.72 -6.98
C GLU A 39 -8.12 -3.98 -5.71
N THR A 40 -6.80 -4.09 -5.82
CA THR A 40 -5.92 -4.32 -4.66
C THR A 40 -5.72 -3.11 -3.75
N LEU A 41 -6.04 -1.88 -4.22
CA LEU A 41 -6.02 -0.67 -3.39
C LEU A 41 -7.19 -0.61 -2.39
N ILE A 42 -8.20 -1.45 -2.58
CA ILE A 42 -9.33 -1.63 -1.66
C ILE A 42 -8.95 -2.71 -0.63
N SER A 43 -7.76 -2.57 -0.03
CA SER A 43 -7.37 -3.35 1.14
C SER A 43 -7.97 -2.68 2.39
N PRO A 44 -8.78 -3.38 3.22
CA PRO A 44 -9.50 -2.76 4.35
C PRO A 44 -8.60 -2.28 5.50
N THR A 45 -7.28 -2.40 5.40
CA THR A 45 -6.35 -2.08 6.50
C THR A 45 -5.05 -1.49 5.98
N ALA A 46 -5.12 -0.47 5.14
CA ALA A 46 -3.96 0.40 4.95
C ALA A 46 -3.68 1.10 6.30
N HIS A 47 -2.78 0.51 7.11
CA HIS A 47 -2.34 1.09 8.37
C HIS A 47 -1.84 2.49 8.05
N LYS A 48 -2.58 3.51 8.47
CA LYS A 48 -2.24 4.90 8.20
C LYS A 48 -0.88 5.13 8.81
N ARG A 49 0.13 5.43 8.00
CA ARG A 49 1.49 5.67 8.52
C ARG A 49 1.41 6.79 9.56
N THR A 50 1.60 6.43 10.82
CA THR A 50 1.67 7.36 11.93
C THR A 50 3.13 7.72 12.17
N LEU A 51 3.42 9.01 12.22
CA LEU A 51 4.71 9.51 12.70
C LEU A 51 4.73 9.39 14.22
N GLY A 52 5.59 8.51 14.75
CA GLY A 52 5.81 8.35 16.18
C GLY A 52 7.06 9.11 16.63
N PHE A 53 6.93 9.90 17.69
CA PHE A 53 8.08 10.37 18.48
C PHE A 53 7.98 9.74 19.86
N GLY A 54 9.05 9.07 20.31
CA GLY A 54 9.16 8.64 21.71
C GLY A 54 9.27 9.86 22.60
N LYS A 55 8.14 10.33 23.15
CA LYS A 55 8.14 11.37 24.19
C LYS A 55 7.95 10.69 25.55
N GLY A 56 9.03 10.57 26.29
CA GLY A 56 9.01 10.14 27.68
C GLY A 56 10.40 10.12 28.30
N THR A 57 10.50 10.48 29.57
CA THR A 57 11.62 10.11 30.42
C THR A 57 11.15 8.99 31.34
N TYR A 58 11.86 7.86 31.34
CA TYR A 58 11.54 6.73 32.21
C TYR A 58 12.13 7.01 33.59
N LYS A 59 11.28 6.97 34.63
CA LYS A 59 11.71 7.24 36.02
C LYS A 59 12.17 5.99 36.76
N ASN A 60 11.68 4.82 36.34
CA ASN A 60 11.95 3.54 36.99
C ASN A 60 12.73 2.68 36.02
N VAL A 61 14.04 2.89 36.02
CA VAL A 61 15.00 1.98 35.39
C VAL A 61 15.41 0.97 36.47
N ALA A 62 15.54 -0.30 36.12
CA ALA A 62 16.02 -1.30 37.07
C ALA A 62 17.47 -0.97 37.47
N ASP A 63 17.84 -1.25 38.72
CA ASP A 63 19.16 -0.89 39.24
C ASP A 63 20.31 -1.59 38.47
N ASP A 64 20.01 -2.70 37.81
CA ASP A 64 20.92 -3.54 37.02
C ASP A 64 20.84 -3.27 35.51
N PHE A 65 20.13 -2.23 35.06
CA PHE A 65 19.94 -1.97 33.63
C PHE A 65 21.25 -1.78 32.87
N ASP A 66 22.23 -1.15 33.51
CA ASP A 66 23.56 -0.92 32.94
C ASP A 66 24.52 -2.10 33.19
N GLU A 67 24.09 -3.14 33.93
CA GLU A 67 24.93 -4.31 34.14
C GLU A 67 25.07 -5.11 32.83
N PRO A 68 26.29 -5.61 32.53
CA PRO A 68 26.46 -6.52 31.41
C PRO A 68 25.64 -7.79 31.64
N LEU A 69 24.94 -8.23 30.60
CA LEU A 69 24.38 -9.58 30.60
C LEU A 69 25.53 -10.58 30.79
N ASP A 70 25.23 -11.71 31.41
CA ASP A 70 26.22 -12.73 31.75
C ASP A 70 27.09 -13.14 30.56
N ASP A 71 26.48 -13.24 29.37
CA ASP A 71 27.14 -13.57 28.10
C ASP A 71 28.17 -12.53 27.62
N PHE A 72 28.07 -11.28 28.10
CA PHE A 72 28.97 -10.18 27.74
C PHE A 72 30.01 -9.87 28.82
N LYS A 73 29.93 -10.48 30.02
CA LYS A 73 30.89 -10.26 31.12
C LYS A 73 32.32 -10.64 30.73
N GLU A 74 32.48 -11.69 29.91
CA GLU A 74 33.79 -12.15 29.44
C GLU A 74 34.51 -11.13 28.54
N TYR A 75 33.77 -10.21 27.92
CA TYR A 75 34.29 -9.23 26.97
C TYR A 75 34.44 -7.83 27.58
N MET A 76 34.10 -7.65 28.86
CA MET A 76 34.38 -6.41 29.59
C MET A 76 35.79 -6.48 30.21
N PRO A 77 36.69 -5.54 29.87
CA PRO A 77 38.08 -5.52 30.34
C PRO A 77 38.24 -5.15 31.83
#